data_AF-A0A2B7XFF7-F1
#
_entry.id   AF-A0A2B7XFF7-F1
#
_cell.length_a   1.000
_cell.length_b   1.000
_cell.length_c   1.000
_cell.angle_alpha   90.00
_cell.angle_beta   90.00
_cell.angle_gamma   90.00
#
_symmetry.space_group_name_H-M   'P 1'
#
loop_
_entity.id
_entity.type
_entity.pdbx_description
1 polymer ?
#
loop_
_entity_poly.entity_id
_entity_poly.type
_entity_poly.pdbx_seq_one_letter_code
_entity_poly.pdbx_strand_id
1 'polypeptide(L)'
;MKLTTLFTSACLIAAAIASPVTQLKSVDVDVDVDALSQPPNPANIDMHEINFSPPYNWRPDPRLLDWVRFNRPPGSTQAEFINFLKNHCMNIPRCRSLAGFKEDEKWVGYIFKITLLQNDFVRDPRISESFAFTT
;
A
#
# COMPACT_ATOMS: atom_id res chain seq x y z
N MET A 1 -42.50 54.96 20.93
CA MET A 1 -43.45 53.90 21.33
C MET A 1 -43.85 53.11 20.09
N LYS A 2 -43.46 51.84 20.01
CA LYS A 2 -44.07 50.82 19.13
C LYS A 2 -43.83 49.45 19.77
N LEU A 3 -44.89 48.94 20.38
CA LEU A 3 -45.08 47.61 20.92
C LEU A 3 -45.63 46.75 19.79
N THR A 4 -45.11 45.54 19.57
CA THR A 4 -45.89 44.31 19.29
C THR A 4 -44.95 43.10 19.09
N THR A 5 -44.81 42.25 20.11
CA THR A 5 -45.45 40.93 20.32
C THR A 5 -44.83 39.78 19.50
N LEU A 6 -44.00 38.99 20.20
CA LEU A 6 -43.56 37.64 19.82
C LEU A 6 -44.66 36.62 20.15
N PHE A 7 -45.01 35.75 19.20
CA PHE A 7 -45.77 34.54 19.47
C PHE A 7 -45.10 33.32 18.83
N THR A 8 -44.61 32.45 19.72
CA THR A 8 -44.80 30.99 19.77
C THR A 8 -44.85 30.20 18.45
N SER A 9 -43.97 29.19 18.32
CA SER A 9 -44.37 27.78 18.53
C SER A 9 -43.19 26.85 18.20
N ALA A 10 -42.78 26.06 19.18
CA ALA A 10 -41.82 24.97 19.00
C ALA A 10 -42.60 23.68 18.71
N CYS A 11 -42.53 23.18 17.47
CA CYS A 11 -43.03 21.86 17.14
C CYS A 11 -41.90 20.84 17.23
N LEU A 12 -41.93 20.07 18.33
CA LEU A 12 -41.32 18.75 18.46
C LEU A 12 -41.97 17.82 17.43
N ILE A 13 -41.17 17.16 16.58
CA ILE A 13 -41.61 15.95 15.89
C ILE A 13 -40.69 14.82 16.33
N ALA A 14 -41.12 14.13 17.39
CA ALA A 14 -40.73 12.75 17.64
C ALA A 14 -41.57 11.88 16.70
N ALA A 15 -40.93 11.27 15.70
CA ALA A 15 -41.54 10.23 14.89
C ALA A 15 -40.98 8.88 15.33
N ALA A 16 -41.83 8.11 15.99
CA ALA A 16 -41.61 6.70 16.30
C ALA A 16 -41.68 5.89 14.99
N ILE A 17 -40.66 5.06 14.73
CA ILE A 17 -40.73 4.00 13.73
C ILE A 17 -40.74 2.64 14.44
N ALA A 18 -41.95 2.12 14.64
CA ALA A 18 -42.19 0.73 14.93
C ALA A 18 -41.82 -0.10 13.70
N SER A 19 -40.95 -1.10 13.86
CA SER A 19 -40.64 -2.06 12.80
C SER A 19 -41.50 -3.32 12.98
N PRO A 20 -42.29 -3.74 11.96
CA PRO A 20 -42.85 -5.08 11.94
C PRO A 20 -41.88 -6.09 11.30
N VAL A 21 -42.01 -7.32 11.78
CA VAL A 21 -41.16 -8.51 11.54
C VAL A 21 -41.50 -9.21 10.22
N THR A 22 -40.49 -9.94 9.68
CA THR A 22 -40.52 -11.06 8.70
C THR A 22 -40.89 -10.82 7.22
N GLN A 23 -39.93 -11.13 6.32
CA GLN A 23 -40.00 -12.32 5.46
C GLN A 23 -38.66 -12.60 4.72
N LEU A 24 -38.11 -13.79 4.93
CA LEU A 24 -37.06 -14.38 4.08
C LEU A 24 -37.64 -14.68 2.69
N LYS A 25 -36.96 -14.21 1.64
CA LYS A 25 -37.11 -14.74 0.28
C LYS A 25 -35.73 -14.88 -0.33
N SER A 26 -35.39 -16.11 -0.69
CA SER A 26 -34.17 -16.48 -1.41
C SER A 26 -34.13 -15.77 -2.77
N VAL A 27 -33.01 -15.16 -3.10
CA VAL A 27 -32.73 -14.68 -4.45
C VAL A 27 -31.41 -15.30 -4.89
N ASP A 28 -31.50 -16.10 -5.96
CA ASP A 28 -30.39 -16.60 -6.76
C ASP A 28 -29.39 -15.48 -7.04
N VAL A 29 -28.13 -15.72 -6.71
CA VAL A 29 -27.04 -14.81 -7.06
C VAL A 29 -26.65 -15.12 -8.50
N ASP A 30 -27.24 -14.37 -9.42
CA ASP A 30 -26.67 -14.17 -10.75
C ASP A 30 -25.34 -13.43 -10.57
N VAL A 31 -24.22 -14.14 -10.77
CA VAL A 31 -22.88 -13.57 -10.65
C VAL A 31 -22.66 -12.72 -11.90
N ASP A 32 -23.02 -11.45 -11.77
CA ASP A 32 -22.82 -10.45 -12.81
C ASP A 32 -21.32 -10.28 -13.09
N VAL A 33 -20.98 -10.41 -14.37
CA VAL A 33 -19.64 -10.44 -14.93
C VAL A 33 -19.13 -9.01 -15.04
N ASP A 34 -18.92 -8.34 -13.90
CA ASP A 34 -18.42 -6.95 -13.86
C ASP A 34 -17.19 -6.74 -12.96
N ALA A 35 -16.54 -7.84 -12.55
CA ALA A 35 -15.32 -7.83 -11.75
C ALA A 35 -14.04 -7.40 -12.52
N LEU A 36 -14.14 -6.87 -13.75
CA LEU A 36 -12.98 -6.49 -14.57
C LEU A 36 -12.58 -5.01 -14.48
N SER A 37 -13.29 -4.18 -13.70
CA SER A 37 -13.06 -2.73 -13.70
C SER A 37 -12.77 -2.10 -12.34
N GLN A 38 -12.62 -2.87 -11.27
CA GLN A 38 -12.20 -2.29 -9.99
C GLN A 38 -10.70 -1.94 -10.02
N PRO A 39 -10.32 -0.68 -9.77
CA PRO A 39 -8.91 -0.33 -9.58
C PRO A 39 -8.37 -1.14 -8.38
N PRO A 40 -7.14 -1.68 -8.46
CA PRO A 40 -6.60 -2.54 -7.42
C PRO A 40 -6.65 -1.81 -6.08
N ASN A 41 -7.26 -2.45 -5.08
CA ASN A 41 -7.28 -1.94 -3.72
C ASN A 41 -5.83 -1.75 -3.25
N PRO A 42 -5.38 -0.52 -2.94
CA PRO A 42 -3.99 -0.25 -2.58
C PRO A 42 -3.55 -0.98 -1.29
N ALA A 43 -4.50 -1.47 -0.49
CA ALA A 43 -4.23 -2.22 0.73
C ALA A 43 -3.77 -3.67 0.49
N ASN A 44 -3.71 -4.16 -0.76
CA ASN A 44 -3.44 -5.57 -1.05
C ASN A 44 -2.53 -5.77 -2.27
N ILE A 45 -1.44 -4.99 -2.35
CA ILE A 45 -0.40 -5.26 -3.36
C ILE A 45 0.30 -6.56 -2.97
N ASP A 46 -0.05 -7.66 -3.65
CA ASP A 46 0.65 -8.93 -3.51
C ASP A 46 2.06 -8.77 -4.09
N MET A 47 3.05 -8.88 -3.22
CA MET A 47 4.46 -8.66 -3.56
C MET A 47 5.24 -9.92 -3.24
N HIS A 48 5.82 -10.52 -4.27
CA HIS A 48 6.64 -11.71 -4.18
C HIS A 48 8.12 -11.32 -4.09
N GLU A 49 8.88 -12.05 -3.27
CA GLU A 49 10.31 -11.85 -3.14
C GLU A 49 11.06 -12.34 -4.40
N ILE A 50 12.02 -11.55 -4.88
CA ILE A 50 12.94 -11.98 -5.92
C ILE A 50 14.06 -12.78 -5.24
N ASN A 51 14.14 -14.07 -5.58
CA ASN A 51 15.15 -14.95 -5.00
C ASN A 51 16.57 -14.60 -5.50
N PHE A 52 17.43 -14.20 -4.57
CA PHE A 52 18.85 -13.97 -4.84
C PHE A 52 19.71 -15.15 -4.39
N SER A 53 20.69 -15.53 -5.22
CA SER A 53 21.69 -16.50 -4.80
C SER A 53 22.73 -15.85 -3.88
N PRO A 54 23.12 -16.51 -2.77
CA PRO A 54 24.21 -16.05 -1.93
C PRO A 54 25.51 -15.81 -2.73
N PRO A 55 26.37 -14.87 -2.32
CA PRO A 55 26.16 -13.92 -1.22
C PRO A 55 25.07 -12.89 -1.54
N TYR A 56 24.36 -12.39 -0.52
CA TYR A 56 23.27 -11.41 -0.67
C TYR A 56 23.80 -9.97 -0.87
N ASN A 57 24.73 -9.81 -1.81
CA ASN A 57 25.40 -8.55 -2.10
C ASN A 57 24.86 -7.88 -3.37
N TRP A 58 23.55 -7.97 -3.57
CA TRP A 58 22.87 -7.47 -4.75
C TRP A 58 22.39 -6.03 -4.54
N ARG A 59 22.48 -5.22 -5.59
CA ARG A 59 21.90 -3.88 -5.65
C ARG A 59 21.23 -3.67 -7.01
N PRO A 60 20.21 -2.79 -7.09
CA PRO A 60 19.66 -2.39 -8.38
C PRO A 60 20.76 -1.87 -9.32
N ASP A 61 20.69 -2.26 -10.58
CA ASP A 61 21.54 -1.76 -11.64
C ASP A 61 21.46 -0.22 -11.69
N PRO A 62 22.59 0.51 -11.85
CA PRO A 62 22.60 1.96 -11.95
C PRO A 62 21.62 2.56 -12.97
N ARG A 63 21.29 1.82 -14.03
CA ARG A 63 20.27 2.21 -15.04
C ARG A 63 18.87 2.38 -14.46
N LEU A 64 18.64 1.85 -13.26
CA LEU A 64 17.38 1.94 -12.52
C LEU A 64 17.39 3.01 -11.43
N LEU A 65 18.35 3.93 -11.37
CA LEU A 65 18.46 4.84 -10.21
C LEU A 65 17.67 6.16 -10.32
N ASP A 66 16.83 6.33 -11.35
CA ASP A 66 15.94 7.50 -11.51
C ASP A 66 14.69 7.47 -10.59
N TRP A 67 14.70 6.64 -9.54
CA TRP A 67 13.53 6.38 -8.70
C TRP A 67 13.70 6.87 -7.26
N VAL A 68 12.58 6.90 -6.52
CA VAL A 68 12.51 7.42 -5.16
C VAL A 68 13.40 6.60 -4.24
N ARG A 69 14.44 7.25 -3.70
CA ARG A 69 15.40 6.67 -2.78
C ARG A 69 15.01 6.94 -1.33
N PHE A 70 15.08 5.91 -0.50
CA PHE A 70 14.89 5.97 0.94
C PHE A 70 16.15 5.54 1.65
N ASN A 71 16.52 6.23 2.73
CA ASN A 71 17.63 5.85 3.59
C ASN A 71 17.11 5.73 5.02
N ARG A 72 17.55 4.71 5.76
CA ARG A 72 17.23 4.55 7.18
C ARG A 72 18.51 4.60 8.01
N PRO A 73 18.49 5.22 9.21
CA PRO A 73 19.65 5.25 10.09
C PRO A 73 20.12 3.84 10.49
N PRO A 74 21.38 3.69 10.92
CA PRO A 74 21.93 2.42 11.39
C PRO A 74 21.09 1.78 12.50
N GLY A 75 21.09 0.46 12.59
CA GLY A 75 20.44 -0.31 13.66
C GLY A 75 19.02 -0.79 13.37
N SER A 76 18.46 -0.46 12.20
CA SER A 76 17.17 -1.01 11.76
C SER A 76 17.34 -2.42 11.19
N THR A 77 16.39 -3.32 11.48
CA THR A 77 16.44 -4.67 10.92
C THR A 77 15.96 -4.70 9.45
N GLN A 78 16.33 -5.74 8.71
CA GLN A 78 15.88 -5.94 7.33
C GLN A 78 14.34 -5.98 7.26
N ALA A 79 13.68 -6.74 8.14
CA ALA A 79 12.23 -6.87 8.17
C ALA A 79 11.51 -5.54 8.41
N GLU A 80 12.02 -4.72 9.35
CA GLU A 80 11.47 -3.38 9.60
C GLU A 80 11.62 -2.47 8.37
N PHE A 81 12.72 -2.57 7.64
CA PHE A 81 12.94 -1.75 6.45
C PHE A 81 12.10 -2.22 5.25
N ILE A 82 11.92 -3.54 5.07
CA ILE A 82 10.98 -4.11 4.09
C ILE A 82 9.57 -3.59 4.35
N ASN A 83 9.10 -3.67 5.60
CA ASN A 83 7.77 -3.19 5.96
C ASN A 83 7.61 -1.69 5.72
N PHE A 84 8.64 -0.89 6.03
CA PHE A 84 8.66 0.53 5.72
C PHE A 84 8.50 0.81 4.21
N LEU A 85 9.24 0.09 3.35
CA LEU A 85 9.15 0.27 1.89
C LEU A 85 7.82 -0.23 1.33
N LYS A 86 7.29 -1.35 1.81
CA LYS A 86 5.96 -1.87 1.44
C LYS A 86 4.88 -0.84 1.75
N ASN A 87 4.91 -0.24 2.95
CA ASN A 87 3.98 0.81 3.34
C ASN A 87 4.07 2.05 2.44
N HIS A 88 5.27 2.46 2.04
CA HIS A 88 5.43 3.57 1.10
C HIS A 88 4.94 3.21 -0.31
N CYS A 89 5.21 2.00 -0.78
CA CYS A 89 4.80 1.51 -2.08
C CYS A 89 3.27 1.50 -2.22
N MET A 90 2.52 1.10 -1.19
CA MET A 90 1.04 1.15 -1.19
C MET A 90 0.49 2.56 -1.40
N ASN A 91 1.25 3.59 -1.03
CA ASN A 91 0.86 5.00 -1.18
C ASN A 91 1.38 5.63 -2.49
N ILE A 92 2.17 4.92 -3.29
CA ILE A 92 2.70 5.40 -4.56
C ILE A 92 1.85 4.83 -5.71
N PRO A 93 1.14 5.69 -6.48
CA PRO A 93 0.39 5.24 -7.63
C PRO A 93 1.29 4.48 -8.61
N ARG A 94 0.83 3.30 -9.03
CA ARG A 94 1.53 2.39 -9.96
C ARG A 94 2.85 1.84 -9.41
N CYS A 95 3.03 1.75 -8.09
CA CYS A 95 4.13 0.96 -7.54
C CYS A 95 4.04 -0.49 -8.04
N ARG A 96 5.17 -1.06 -8.46
CA ARG A 96 5.28 -2.42 -9.01
C ARG A 96 6.36 -3.25 -8.34
N SER A 97 7.39 -2.62 -7.81
CA SER A 97 8.47 -3.33 -7.15
C SER A 97 9.21 -2.42 -6.17
N LEU A 98 9.98 -3.05 -5.29
CA LEU A 98 10.86 -2.37 -4.36
C LEU A 98 12.11 -3.21 -4.14
N ALA A 99 13.22 -2.54 -3.82
CA ALA A 99 14.46 -3.20 -3.50
C ALA A 99 15.16 -2.46 -2.38
N GLY A 100 15.95 -3.18 -1.59
CA GLY A 100 16.78 -2.59 -0.57
C GLY A 100 18.07 -3.36 -0.39
N PHE A 101 19.10 -2.64 0.04
CA PHE A 101 20.40 -3.19 0.34
C PHE A 101 21.03 -2.44 1.52
N LYS A 102 21.99 -3.09 2.16
CA LYS A 102 22.74 -2.55 3.30
C LYS A 102 24.17 -2.23 2.88
N GLU A 103 24.53 -0.95 2.97
CA GLU A 103 25.87 -0.41 2.68
C GLU A 103 26.32 0.39 3.91
N ASP A 104 27.53 0.15 4.43
CA ASP A 104 28.08 0.83 5.61
C ASP A 104 27.12 0.86 6.82
N GLU A 105 26.52 -0.30 7.13
CA GLU A 105 25.50 -0.48 8.18
C GLU A 105 24.21 0.34 8.02
N LYS A 106 23.99 0.94 6.85
CA LYS A 106 22.81 1.76 6.53
C LYS A 106 21.97 1.07 5.47
N TRP A 107 20.67 1.08 5.70
CA TRP A 107 19.71 0.60 4.71
C TRP A 107 19.45 1.68 3.67
N VAL A 108 19.60 1.29 2.40
CA VAL A 108 19.23 2.08 1.23
C VAL A 108 18.15 1.30 0.47
N GLY A 109 17.06 1.97 0.14
CA GLY A 109 15.91 1.37 -0.51
C GLY A 109 15.39 2.19 -1.67
N TYR A 110 14.74 1.52 -2.60
CA TYR A 110 14.16 2.11 -3.80
C TYR A 110 12.77 1.53 -4.05
N ILE A 111 11.87 2.36 -4.56
CA ILE A 111 10.53 1.95 -5.00
C ILE A 111 10.39 2.30 -6.48
N PHE A 112 9.94 1.33 -7.27
CA PHE A 112 9.88 1.44 -8.73
C PHE A 112 8.45 1.27 -9.23
N LYS A 113 8.12 1.94 -10.34
CA LYS A 113 6.86 1.76 -11.06
C LYS A 113 6.93 0.74 -12.20
N ILE A 114 8.02 -0.02 -12.25
CA ILE A 114 8.27 -1.11 -13.19
C ILE A 114 8.38 -2.44 -12.44
N THR A 115 8.04 -3.54 -13.10
CA THR A 115 8.32 -4.88 -12.59
C THR A 115 9.81 -5.13 -12.69
N LEU A 116 10.43 -5.54 -11.59
CA LEU A 116 11.86 -5.88 -11.55
C LEU A 116 12.04 -7.39 -11.67
N LEU A 117 13.11 -7.77 -12.35
CA LEU A 117 13.56 -9.14 -12.53
C LEU A 117 14.93 -9.32 -11.87
N GLN A 118 15.35 -10.56 -11.69
CA GLN A 118 16.67 -10.85 -11.11
C GLN A 118 17.83 -10.23 -11.93
N ASN A 119 17.69 -10.14 -13.26
CA ASN A 119 18.71 -9.56 -14.16
C ASN A 119 18.83 -8.03 -14.07
N ASP A 120 17.95 -7.38 -13.32
CA ASP A 120 18.00 -5.94 -13.05
C ASP A 120 18.92 -5.59 -11.87
N PHE A 121 19.59 -6.59 -11.30
CA PHE A 121 20.46 -6.45 -10.16
C PHE A 121 21.89 -6.83 -10.51
N VAL A 122 22.83 -6.11 -9.90
CA VAL A 122 24.26 -6.36 -10.03
C VAL A 122 24.85 -6.64 -8.66
N ARG A 123 25.95 -7.41 -8.62
CA ARG A 123 26.69 -7.66 -7.39
C ARG A 123 27.59 -6.47 -7.07
N ASP A 124 27.66 -6.08 -5.79
CA ASP A 124 28.56 -5.04 -5.29
C ASP A 124 29.18 -5.49 -3.97
N PRO A 125 30.52 -5.62 -3.87
CA PRO A 125 31.19 -6.17 -2.69
C PRO A 125 31.05 -5.34 -1.42
N ARG A 126 30.57 -4.09 -1.52
CA ARG A 126 30.31 -3.23 -0.34
C ARG A 126 28.98 -3.55 0.34
N ILE A 127 28.12 -4.32 -0.33
CA ILE A 127 26.80 -4.67 0.17
C ILE A 127 26.87 -5.91 1.04
N SER A 128 26.37 -5.82 2.27
CA SER A 128 26.33 -6.94 3.22
C SER A 128 25.02 -7.71 3.19
N GLU A 129 23.91 -7.04 2.87
CA GLU A 129 22.57 -7.63 2.83
C GLU A 129 21.75 -7.01 1.69
N SER A 130 20.85 -7.78 1.08
CA SER A 130 20.00 -7.33 -0.02
C SER A 130 18.65 -8.04 -0.02
N PHE A 131 17.61 -7.35 -0.47
CA PHE A 131 16.30 -7.93 -0.76
C PHE A 131 15.64 -7.19 -1.93
N ALA A 132 14.69 -7.85 -2.59
CA ALA A 132 13.83 -7.22 -3.57
C ALA A 132 12.48 -7.93 -3.64
N PHE A 133 11.45 -7.16 -3.98
CA PHE A 133 10.09 -7.65 -4.15
C PHE A 133 9.48 -7.09 -5.42
N THR A 134 8.64 -7.86 -6.08
CA THR A 134 7.92 -7.47 -7.29
C THR A 134 6.47 -7.97 -7.26
N THR A 135 5.58 -7.24 -7.91
CA THR A 135 4.21 -7.66 -8.24
C THR A 135 4.16 -8.41 -9.56
#